data_AF-A0A258LD43-F1
#
_entry.id   AF-A0A258LD43-F1
#
_cell.length_a   1.000
_cell.length_b   1.000
_cell.length_c   1.000
_cell.angle_alpha   90.00
_cell.angle_beta   90.00
_cell.angle_gamma   90.00
#
_symmetry.space_group_name_H-M   'P 1'
#
loop_
_entity.id
_entity.type
_entity.pdbx_description
1 polymer ?
#
loop_
_entity_poly.entity_id
_entity_poly.type
_entity_poly.pdbx_seq_one_letter_code
_entity_poly.pdbx_strand_id
1 'polypeptide(L)'
;MAKKTIAERLAQLDAQREALRARLGKEERAKDTRRKILLGALVLHRLGEDKREFDKTLKEWLQRELPGFLTREDDKALFADLLAAPASIAEQAFPNPSQAAPTATDGTAET
;
A
#
# COMPACT_ATOMS: atom_id res chain seq x y z
N MET A 1 19.07 0.53 -61.96
CA MET A 1 18.89 0.62 -60.50
C MET A 1 18.32 2.00 -60.16
N ALA A 2 17.01 2.08 -59.96
CA ALA A 2 16.34 3.36 -59.69
C ALA A 2 16.86 3.96 -58.38
N LYS A 3 17.47 5.15 -58.45
CA LYS A 3 17.90 5.90 -57.27
C LYS A 3 16.62 6.38 -56.56
N LYS A 4 16.33 5.82 -55.38
CA LYS A 4 15.24 6.31 -54.51
C LYS A 4 15.29 7.83 -54.40
N THR A 5 14.14 8.47 -54.58
CA THR A 5 14.04 9.93 -54.50
C THR A 5 14.38 10.39 -53.08
N ILE A 6 14.82 11.64 -52.93
CA ILE A 6 15.18 12.19 -51.60
C ILE A 6 13.98 12.11 -50.64
N ALA A 7 12.76 12.29 -51.16
CA ALA A 7 11.52 12.15 -50.40
C ALA A 7 11.30 10.73 -49.86
N GLU A 8 11.53 9.70 -50.68
CA GLU A 8 11.43 8.30 -50.24
C GLU A 8 12.47 7.94 -49.17
N ARG A 9 13.68 8.50 -49.28
CA ARG A 9 14.73 8.31 -48.26
C ARG A 9 14.38 9.00 -46.95
N LEU A 10 13.80 10.20 -47.01
CA LEU A 10 13.34 10.93 -45.83
C LEU A 10 12.23 10.16 -45.12
N ALA A 11 11.21 9.70 -45.86
CA ALA A 11 10.13 8.87 -45.33
C ALA A 11 10.65 7.57 -44.70
N GLN A 12 11.66 6.94 -45.31
CA GLN A 12 12.28 5.72 -44.77
C GLN A 12 13.06 5.98 -43.48
N LEU A 13 13.71 7.14 -43.33
CA LEU A 13 14.42 7.52 -42.11
C LEU A 13 13.44 7.89 -40.99
N ASP A 14 12.36 8.61 -41.30
CA ASP A 14 11.33 8.95 -40.33
C ASP A 14 10.61 7.70 -39.82
N ALA A 15 10.28 6.75 -40.71
CA ALA A 15 9.70 5.46 -40.31
C ALA A 15 10.64 4.66 -39.38
N GLN A 16 11.94 4.67 -39.65
CA GLN A 16 12.93 4.01 -38.78
C GLN A 16 13.06 4.71 -37.42
N ARG A 17 13.04 6.05 -37.40
CA ARG A 17 13.08 6.84 -36.17
C ARG A 17 11.88 6.54 -35.28
N GLU A 18 10.68 6.52 -35.85
CA GLU A 18 9.45 6.23 -35.11
C GLU A 18 9.44 4.77 -34.59
N ALA A 19 9.93 3.82 -35.38
CA ALA A 19 10.09 2.44 -34.92
C ALA A 19 11.07 2.31 -33.73
N LEU A 20 12.19 3.03 -33.76
CA LEU A 20 13.16 3.05 -32.67
C LEU A 20 12.59 3.72 -31.41
N ARG A 21 11.87 4.83 -31.56
CA ARG A 21 11.18 5.50 -30.45
C ARG A 21 10.13 4.61 -29.81
N ALA A 22 9.33 3.90 -30.60
CA ALA A 22 8.34 2.97 -30.10
C ALA A 22 8.98 1.83 -29.30
N ARG A 23 10.14 1.32 -29.74
CA ARG A 23 10.91 0.30 -29.02
C ARG A 23 11.46 0.83 -27.70
N LEU A 24 12.07 2.02 -27.70
CA LEU A 24 12.56 2.67 -26.48
C LEU A 24 11.43 2.89 -25.47
N GLY A 25 10.29 3.42 -25.90
CA GLY A 25 9.13 3.62 -25.03
C GLY A 25 8.53 2.31 -24.49
N LYS A 26 8.70 1.19 -25.20
CA LYS A 26 8.33 -0.14 -24.68
C LYS A 26 9.30 -0.63 -23.61
N GLU A 27 10.60 -0.47 -23.84
CA GLU A 27 11.64 -0.86 -22.86
C GLU A 27 11.57 -0.03 -21.59
N GLU A 28 11.34 1.28 -21.70
CA GLU A 28 11.19 2.17 -20.55
C GLU A 28 9.99 1.78 -19.69
N ARG A 29 8.83 1.53 -20.30
CA ARG A 29 7.66 1.03 -19.57
C ARG A 29 7.95 -0.33 -18.92
N ALA A 30 8.61 -1.25 -19.61
CA ALA A 30 8.98 -2.54 -19.03
C ALA A 30 9.93 -2.39 -17.83
N LYS A 31 10.93 -1.51 -17.92
CA LYS A 31 11.86 -1.19 -16.83
C LYS A 31 11.14 -0.53 -15.66
N ASP A 32 10.24 0.42 -15.93
CA ASP A 32 9.47 1.15 -14.93
C ASP A 32 8.52 0.21 -14.17
N THR A 33 7.76 -0.62 -14.89
CA THR A 33 6.93 -1.68 -14.29
C THR A 33 7.78 -2.61 -13.43
N ARG A 34 8.93 -3.07 -13.92
CA ARG A 34 9.82 -3.95 -13.15
C ARG A 34 10.35 -3.26 -11.88
N ARG A 35 10.76 -1.99 -11.98
CA ARG A 35 11.25 -1.21 -10.84
C ARG A 35 10.17 -1.03 -9.78
N LYS A 36 8.94 -0.66 -10.19
CA LYS A 36 7.79 -0.49 -9.30
C LYS A 36 7.43 -1.78 -8.58
N ILE A 37 7.38 -2.90 -9.31
CA ILE A 37 7.09 -4.22 -8.73
C ILE A 37 8.17 -4.63 -7.73
N LEU A 38 9.45 -4.55 -8.11
CA LEU A 38 10.55 -4.97 -7.24
C LEU A 38 10.65 -4.10 -5.99
N LEU A 39 10.46 -2.79 -6.11
CA LEU A 39 10.45 -1.88 -4.97
C LEU A 39 9.27 -2.18 -4.05
N GLY A 40 8.07 -2.39 -4.59
CA GLY A 40 6.90 -2.78 -3.82
C GLY A 40 7.12 -4.10 -3.08
N ALA A 41 7.62 -5.13 -3.76
CA ALA A 41 7.92 -6.42 -3.15
C ALA A 41 8.96 -6.32 -2.02
N LEU A 42 10.00 -5.49 -2.19
CA LEU A 42 11.00 -5.24 -1.16
C LEU A 42 10.39 -4.56 0.08
N VAL A 43 9.57 -3.52 -0.13
CA VAL A 43 8.91 -2.80 0.97
C VAL A 43 7.97 -3.74 1.73
N LEU A 44 7.15 -4.51 1.03
CA LEU A 44 6.24 -5.49 1.66
C LEU A 44 6.99 -6.57 2.44
N HIS A 45 8.05 -7.13 1.86
CA HIS A 45 8.91 -8.10 2.54
C HIS A 45 9.52 -7.50 3.81
N ARG A 46 9.92 -6.23 3.74
CA ARG A 46 10.55 -5.55 4.87
C ARG A 46 9.57 -5.22 5.99
N LEU A 47 8.33 -4.89 5.68
CA LEU A 47 7.28 -4.70 6.68
C LEU A 47 6.86 -6.01 7.37
N GLY A 48 7.02 -7.16 6.71
CA GLY A 48 6.73 -8.47 7.30
C GLY A 48 7.85 -9.01 8.22
N GLU A 49 9.08 -8.52 8.06
CA GLU A 49 10.21 -8.88 8.93
C GLU A 49 10.30 -7.91 10.11
N ASP A 50 9.65 -8.25 11.22
CA ASP A 50 9.46 -7.45 12.45
C ASP A 50 10.76 -7.20 13.27
N LYS A 51 11.90 -6.98 12.61
CA LYS A 51 13.22 -7.05 13.26
C LYS A 51 13.93 -5.71 13.42
N ARG A 52 13.46 -4.58 12.85
CA ARG A 52 14.21 -3.30 12.93
C ARG A 52 13.33 -2.06 13.14
N GLU A 53 13.87 -1.07 13.85
CA GLU A 53 13.26 0.27 14.05
C GLU A 53 12.95 0.99 12.73
N PHE A 54 13.76 0.75 11.70
CA PHE A 54 13.55 1.28 10.35
C PHE A 54 12.16 0.90 9.78
N ASP A 55 11.66 -0.28 10.14
CA ASP A 55 10.42 -0.81 9.60
C ASP A 55 9.20 -0.12 10.24
N LYS A 56 9.34 0.36 11.48
CA LYS A 56 8.32 1.19 12.16
C LYS A 56 8.23 2.59 11.55
N THR A 57 9.35 3.29 11.39
CA THR A 57 9.36 4.63 10.76
C THR A 57 8.84 4.58 9.33
N LEU A 58 9.21 3.53 8.58
CA LEU A 58 8.71 3.33 7.22
C LEU A 58 7.21 3.04 7.19
N LYS A 59 6.72 2.18 8.10
CA LYS A 59 5.28 1.89 8.21
C LYS A 59 4.46 3.13 8.57
N GLU A 60 4.91 3.91 9.55
CA GLU A 60 4.26 5.18 9.94
C GLU A 60 4.22 6.18 8.79
N TRP A 61 5.34 6.33 8.08
CA TRP A 61 5.40 7.19 6.89
C TRP A 61 4.43 6.70 5.81
N LEU A 62 4.38 5.38 5.58
CA LEU A 62 3.55 4.77 4.55
C LEU A 62 2.05 4.89 4.88
N GLN A 63 1.66 4.76 6.15
CA GLN A 63 0.28 5.00 6.62
C GLN A 63 -0.18 6.45 6.40
N ARG A 64 0.74 7.42 6.43
CA ARG A 64 0.42 8.83 6.16
C ARG A 64 0.32 9.15 4.66
N GLU A 65 1.21 8.58 3.85
CA GLU A 65 1.35 8.94 2.44
C GLU A 65 0.45 8.11 1.51
N LEU A 66 0.26 6.80 1.77
CA LEU A 66 -0.56 5.91 0.93
C LEU A 66 -2.01 6.41 0.74
N PRO A 67 -2.74 6.89 1.76
CA PRO A 67 -4.11 7.36 1.57
C PRO A 67 -4.23 8.56 0.61
N GLY A 68 -3.17 9.38 0.52
CA GLY A 68 -3.08 10.51 -0.41
C GLY A 68 -2.62 10.09 -1.81
N PHE A 69 -1.80 9.04 -1.91
CA PHE A 69 -1.33 8.48 -3.18
C PHE A 69 -2.39 7.60 -3.88
N LEU A 70 -3.16 6.83 -3.12
CA LEU A 70 -4.21 5.96 -3.63
C LEU A 70 -5.47 6.77 -3.92
N THR A 71 -5.80 6.92 -5.19
CA THR A 71 -6.97 7.68 -5.65
C THR A 71 -8.24 6.83 -5.72
N ARG A 72 -8.11 5.50 -5.86
CA ARG A 72 -9.24 4.55 -5.97
C ARG A 72 -9.49 3.85 -4.65
N GLU A 73 -10.77 3.63 -4.32
CA GLU A 73 -11.17 2.91 -3.11
C GLU A 73 -10.80 1.43 -3.15
N ASP A 74 -10.90 0.80 -4.34
CA ASP A 74 -10.47 -0.59 -4.54
C ASP A 74 -8.99 -0.80 -4.19
N ASP A 75 -8.13 0.15 -4.61
CA ASP A 75 -6.70 0.09 -4.31
C ASP A 75 -6.45 0.30 -2.81
N LYS A 76 -7.23 1.15 -2.14
CA LYS A 76 -7.14 1.34 -0.67
C LYS A 76 -7.49 0.07 0.09
N ALA A 77 -8.49 -0.67 -0.37
CA ALA A 77 -8.90 -1.94 0.25
C ALA A 77 -7.78 -3.00 0.21
N LEU A 78 -6.94 -2.99 -0.83
CA LEU A 78 -5.80 -3.91 -0.94
C LEU A 78 -4.70 -3.68 0.12
N PHE A 79 -4.65 -2.49 0.73
CA PHE A 79 -3.66 -2.12 1.76
C PHE A 79 -4.30 -1.91 3.14
N ALA A 80 -5.54 -2.37 3.36
CA ALA A 80 -6.27 -2.13 4.60
C ALA A 80 -5.56 -2.72 5.83
N ASP A 81 -4.89 -3.86 5.68
CA ASP A 81 -4.05 -4.51 6.69
C ASP A 81 -2.84 -3.67 7.12
N LEU A 82 -2.26 -2.93 6.17
CA LEU A 82 -1.10 -2.06 6.37
C LEU A 82 -1.51 -0.66 6.87
N LEU A 83 -2.65 -0.16 6.39
CA LEU A 83 -3.24 1.13 6.74
C LEU A 83 -4.02 1.12 8.06
N ALA A 84 -4.42 -0.05 8.55
CA ALA A 84 -4.90 -0.19 9.90
C ALA A 84 -3.77 0.25 10.85
N ALA A 85 -3.90 1.46 11.40
CA ALA A 85 -3.26 1.79 12.65
C ALA A 85 -3.53 0.65 13.64
N PRO A 86 -2.64 0.37 14.60
CA PRO A 86 -3.03 -0.49 15.71
C PRO A 86 -4.18 0.22 16.44
N ALA A 87 -5.40 -0.04 15.99
CA ALA A 87 -6.60 0.31 16.68
C ALA A 87 -6.46 -0.43 18.00
N SER A 88 -6.08 0.34 19.01
CA SER A 88 -6.46 0.14 20.39
C SER A 88 -7.71 -0.74 20.41
N ILE A 89 -7.53 -1.99 20.83
CA ILE A 89 -8.60 -2.90 21.17
C ILE A 89 -9.27 -2.26 22.40
N ALA A 90 -10.10 -1.25 22.17
CA ALA A 90 -10.83 -0.52 23.18
C ALA A 90 -12.24 -0.30 22.65
N GLU A 91 -12.95 -1.40 22.35
CA GLU A 91 -14.41 -1.42 22.34
C GLU A 91 -14.93 -2.87 22.25
N GLN A 92 -14.50 -3.73 23.17
CA GLN A 92 -15.37 -4.83 23.62
C GLN A 92 -15.49 -4.71 25.12
N ALA A 93 -16.17 -3.64 25.54
CA ALA A 93 -16.72 -3.52 26.88
C ALA A 93 -17.79 -4.61 27.06
N PHE A 94 -17.36 -5.80 27.48
CA PHE A 94 -18.26 -6.73 28.14
C PHE A 94 -18.70 -6.06 29.46
N PRO A 95 -20.00 -5.82 29.69
CA PRO A 95 -20.45 -5.31 30.97
C PRO A 95 -20.15 -6.37 32.04
N ASN A 96 -19.25 -6.05 32.96
CA ASN A 96 -18.89 -6.92 34.09
C ASN A 96 -20.07 -6.92 35.09
N PRO A 97 -20.80 -8.03 35.31
CA PRO A 97 -21.94 -8.06 36.22
C PRO A 97 -21.52 -8.36 37.68
N SER A 98 -20.33 -7.93 38.10
CA SER A 98 -19.80 -8.25 39.43
C SER A 98 -19.40 -7.00 40.21
N GLN A 99 -20.28 -6.00 40.27
CA GLN A 99 -20.28 -4.98 41.32
C GLN A 99 -21.72 -4.65 41.73
N ALA A 100 -22.33 -5.55 42.51
CA ALA A 100 -23.33 -5.17 43.48
C ALA A 100 -22.65 -5.21 44.86
N ALA A 101 -22.59 -4.05 45.49
CA ALA A 101 -21.85 -3.78 46.72
C ALA A 101 -22.33 -4.61 47.93
N PRO A 102 -21.46 -4.78 48.95
CA PRO A 102 -21.83 -5.33 50.24
C PRO A 102 -22.52 -4.29 51.15
N THR A 103 -23.07 -4.79 52.25
CA THR A 103 -23.48 -4.11 53.49
C THR A 103 -24.97 -3.72 53.65
N ALA A 104 -25.65 -4.49 54.50
CA ALA A 104 -26.56 -3.97 55.53
C ALA A 104 -26.68 -5.02 56.65
N THR A 105 -25.99 -4.77 57.75
CA THR A 105 -26.22 -5.38 59.06
C THR A 105 -27.50 -4.78 59.63
N ASP A 106 -28.50 -5.58 60.02
CA ASP A 106 -29.21 -5.37 61.28
C ASP A 106 -30.01 -6.62 61.69
N GLY A 107 -30.02 -6.92 62.98
CA GLY A 107 -30.65 -8.12 63.54
C GLY A 107 -32.16 -7.97 63.74
N THR A 108 -32.89 -9.08 63.78
CA THR A 108 -34.14 -9.22 64.54
C THR A 108 -34.34 -10.69 64.89
N ALA A 109 -34.81 -10.91 66.12
CA ALA A 109 -35.01 -12.16 66.84
C ALA A 109 -36.17 -13.03 66.31
N GLU A 110 -36.50 -14.06 67.11
CA GLU A 110 -37.69 -14.95 67.07
C GLU A 110 -37.51 -16.23 66.24
N THR A 111 -37.86 -17.44 66.68
CA THR A 111 -38.24 -18.06 67.97
C THR A 111 -37.89 -19.54 67.85
#